data_AF-A0A939WGZ6-F1
#
_entry.id   AF-A0A939WGZ6-F1
#
_cell.length_a   1.000
_cell.length_b   1.000
_cell.length_c   1.000
_cell.angle_alpha   90.00
_cell.angle_beta   90.00
_cell.angle_gamma   90.00
#
_symmetry.space_group_name_H-M   'P 1'
#
loop_
_entity.id
_entity.type
_entity.pdbx_description
1 polymer ?
#
loop_
_entity_poly.entity_id
_entity_poly.type
_entity_poly.pdbx_seq_one_letter_code
_entity_poly.pdbx_strand_id
1 'polypeptide(L)'
;MSKKLCLILLFISVVCLCGAEAQNGKLKDLEIKFYGGSLTDKIETVQQAVEMDSSVNGIFTDALKFVESYSPILQEDARMVKLARIIIENSSRITGYSNLAKTLCSLFYTYSDKAVKIAVMNVIKNYKPDNEFVDSMNDFALSCLKNYSSDDTKSISDIIDALGSIKNLSSVRVLFEYAVDEKLPEILTKKAQETLLAFSPDYKNEIISILNSGSPEKKLIAFRIVVKNDVDTDFFKAEIAEKALSNAITYMGTSVASESHILTLQFEALSELRRVAWTRSSGVIVNLFKVAEKEFQSGYISESSFIDVMNGLVELASGDAGVVLSDYLGEMNVKAENGEPYSSNLVLSVIKMLGALGDKVAFDNLLYVGYLPYDDSVIEASRIALAGLKW
;
A
#
# COMPACT_ATOMS: atom_id res chain seq x y z
N MET A 1 -1.51 51.97 -51.68
CA MET A 1 -0.74 51.06 -50.79
C MET A 1 0.73 51.17 -51.16
N SER A 2 1.55 51.64 -50.23
CA SER A 2 2.87 52.19 -50.52
C SER A 2 3.91 51.10 -50.78
N LYS A 3 4.85 51.38 -51.68
CA LYS A 3 6.02 50.53 -51.99
C LYS A 3 6.79 50.08 -50.72
N LYS A 4 6.66 50.82 -49.61
CA LYS A 4 7.22 50.47 -48.30
C LYS A 4 6.59 49.22 -47.66
N LEU A 5 5.27 49.02 -47.81
CA LEU A 5 4.59 47.83 -47.26
C LEU A 5 5.00 46.55 -48.02
N CYS A 6 5.18 46.67 -49.33
CA CYS A 6 5.66 45.56 -50.17
C CYS A 6 7.12 45.17 -49.83
N LEU A 7 7.98 46.16 -49.57
CA LEU A 7 9.38 45.94 -49.19
C LEU A 7 9.53 45.27 -47.82
N ILE A 8 8.67 45.62 -46.86
CA ILE A 8 8.64 45.00 -45.53
C ILE A 8 8.16 43.54 -45.61
N LEU A 9 7.11 43.26 -46.39
CA LEU A 9 6.64 41.88 -46.63
C LEU A 9 7.69 41.02 -47.36
N LEU A 10 8.41 41.60 -48.32
CA LEU A 10 9.49 40.91 -49.04
C LEU A 10 10.69 40.64 -48.12
N PHE A 11 11.04 41.59 -47.25
CA PHE A 11 12.12 41.41 -46.27
C PHE A 11 11.76 40.36 -45.20
N ILE A 12 10.52 40.34 -44.70
CA ILE A 12 10.03 39.29 -43.79
C ILE A 12 10.05 37.92 -44.48
N SER A 13 9.65 37.83 -45.75
CA SER A 13 9.71 36.57 -46.50
C SER A 13 11.15 36.08 -46.71
N VAL A 14 12.11 36.97 -47.00
CA VAL A 14 13.52 36.61 -47.19
C VAL A 14 14.19 36.22 -45.87
N VAL A 15 13.87 36.91 -44.77
CA VAL A 15 14.37 36.54 -43.42
C VAL A 15 13.79 35.19 -42.97
N CYS A 16 12.51 34.90 -43.28
CA CYS A 16 11.92 33.58 -43.05
C CYS A 16 12.52 32.48 -43.94
N LEU A 17 12.82 32.75 -45.21
CA LEU A 17 13.47 31.78 -46.10
C LEU A 17 14.92 31.49 -45.68
N CYS A 18 15.71 32.51 -45.34
CA CYS A 18 17.09 32.32 -44.89
C CYS A 18 17.16 31.60 -43.53
N GLY A 19 16.19 31.82 -42.63
CA GLY A 19 16.07 31.08 -41.38
C GLY A 19 15.75 29.59 -41.60
N ALA A 20 14.84 29.28 -42.54
CA ALA A 20 14.47 27.92 -42.89
C ALA A 20 15.59 27.15 -43.62
N GLU A 21 16.33 27.80 -44.53
CA GLU A 21 17.50 27.20 -45.21
C GLU A 21 18.67 26.94 -44.25
N ALA A 22 18.93 27.84 -43.31
CA ALA A 22 19.96 27.65 -42.29
C ALA A 22 19.60 26.52 -41.29
N GLN A 23 18.32 26.36 -40.95
CA GLN A 23 17.85 25.22 -40.14
C GLN A 23 17.93 23.90 -40.92
N ASN A 24 17.52 23.88 -42.20
CA ASN A 24 17.63 22.68 -43.05
C ASN A 24 19.09 22.25 -43.32
N GLY A 25 20.02 23.21 -43.47
CA GLY A 25 21.45 22.90 -43.59
C GLY A 25 22.00 22.21 -42.34
N LYS A 26 21.67 22.73 -41.15
CA LYS A 26 22.06 22.14 -39.87
C LYS A 26 21.47 20.74 -39.64
N LEU A 27 20.21 20.53 -40.01
CA LEU A 27 19.57 19.20 -39.93
C LEU A 27 20.31 18.17 -40.79
N LYS A 28 20.65 18.54 -42.02
CA LYS A 28 21.38 17.67 -42.95
C LYS A 28 22.80 17.35 -42.48
N ASP A 29 23.50 18.32 -41.89
CA ASP A 29 24.82 18.10 -41.31
C ASP A 29 24.76 17.13 -40.11
N LEU A 30 23.71 17.23 -39.28
CA LEU A 30 23.46 16.30 -38.18
C LEU A 30 23.13 14.89 -38.69
N GLU A 31 22.30 14.75 -39.72
CA GLU A 31 22.01 13.44 -40.33
C GLU A 31 23.29 12.79 -40.89
N ILE A 32 24.12 13.55 -41.61
CA ILE A 32 25.41 13.05 -42.14
C ILE A 32 26.32 12.61 -40.98
N LYS A 33 26.44 13.42 -39.92
CA LYS A 33 27.23 13.07 -38.74
C LYS A 33 26.67 11.83 -38.03
N PHE A 34 25.34 11.70 -37.94
CA PHE A 34 24.70 10.55 -37.32
C PHE A 34 24.98 9.27 -38.10
N TYR A 35 24.77 9.25 -39.42
CA TYR A 35 24.93 8.03 -40.23
C TYR A 35 26.39 7.66 -40.49
N GLY A 36 27.27 8.64 -40.68
CA GLY A 36 28.69 8.41 -40.97
C GLY A 36 29.60 8.31 -39.75
N GLY A 37 29.12 8.70 -38.57
CA GLY A 37 29.92 8.82 -37.35
C GLY A 37 30.02 7.57 -36.48
N SER A 38 30.96 7.62 -35.53
CA SER A 38 31.11 6.64 -34.46
C SER A 38 29.96 6.67 -33.45
N LEU A 39 29.90 5.71 -32.50
CA LEU A 39 28.92 5.75 -31.40
C LEU A 39 29.00 7.06 -30.59
N THR A 40 30.21 7.62 -30.42
CA THR A 40 30.39 8.91 -29.76
C THR A 40 29.75 10.04 -30.57
N ASP A 41 29.95 10.05 -31.88
CA ASP A 41 29.35 11.05 -32.77
C ASP A 41 27.82 10.94 -32.77
N LYS A 42 27.27 9.72 -32.72
CA LYS A 42 25.82 9.48 -32.60
C LYS A 42 25.27 10.03 -31.29
N ILE A 43 25.94 9.82 -30.17
CA ILE A 43 25.55 10.37 -28.86
C ILE A 43 25.55 11.90 -28.90
N GLU A 44 26.64 12.51 -29.37
CA GLU A 44 26.75 13.97 -29.47
C GLU A 44 25.66 14.54 -30.37
N THR A 45 25.39 13.88 -31.50
CA THR A 45 24.36 14.31 -32.45
C THR A 45 22.97 14.28 -31.82
N VAL A 46 22.62 13.21 -31.12
CA VAL A 46 21.32 13.13 -30.42
C VAL A 46 21.25 14.14 -29.27
N GLN A 47 22.35 14.36 -28.53
CA GLN A 47 22.39 15.38 -27.47
C GLN A 47 22.18 16.78 -28.02
N GLN A 48 22.82 17.12 -29.14
CA GLN A 48 22.60 18.40 -29.83
C GLN A 48 21.15 18.53 -30.30
N ALA A 49 20.54 17.44 -30.79
CA ALA A 49 19.15 17.42 -31.21
C ALA A 49 18.16 17.62 -30.04
N VAL A 50 18.52 17.27 -28.79
CA VAL A 50 17.68 17.55 -27.61
C VAL A 50 17.50 19.06 -27.39
N GLU A 51 18.53 19.86 -27.66
CA GLU A 51 18.48 21.32 -27.50
C GLU A 51 17.78 22.05 -28.64
N MET A 52 17.47 21.34 -29.74
CA MET A 52 16.83 21.90 -30.93
C MET A 52 15.29 21.76 -30.90
N ASP A 53 14.62 22.49 -31.79
CA ASP A 53 13.16 22.50 -31.94
C ASP A 53 12.61 21.20 -32.58
N SER A 54 11.31 21.14 -32.84
CA SER A 54 10.65 19.93 -33.36
C SER A 54 11.08 19.51 -34.78
N SER A 55 11.88 20.32 -35.49
CA SER A 55 12.39 19.97 -36.82
C SER A 55 13.34 18.77 -36.84
N VAL A 56 13.95 18.42 -35.70
CA VAL A 56 14.92 17.30 -35.58
C VAL A 56 14.31 15.98 -35.12
N ASN A 57 12.98 15.86 -35.06
CA ASN A 57 12.29 14.65 -34.58
C ASN A 57 12.63 13.37 -35.39
N GLY A 58 13.03 13.51 -36.66
CA GLY A 58 13.49 12.40 -37.50
C GLY A 58 14.72 11.68 -36.92
N ILE A 59 15.68 12.45 -36.39
CA ILE A 59 16.94 11.91 -35.81
C ILE A 59 16.64 10.98 -34.64
N PHE A 60 15.67 11.31 -33.77
CA PHE A 60 15.29 10.43 -32.65
C PHE A 60 14.69 9.11 -33.13
N THR A 61 13.95 9.12 -34.24
CA THR A 61 13.37 7.92 -34.83
C THR A 61 14.45 7.02 -35.42
N ASP A 62 15.42 7.60 -36.13
CA ASP A 62 16.53 6.85 -36.71
C ASP A 62 17.48 6.34 -35.63
N ALA A 63 17.69 7.13 -34.57
CA ALA A 63 18.46 6.71 -33.42
C ALA A 63 17.78 5.56 -32.66
N LEU A 64 16.45 5.58 -32.50
CA LEU A 64 15.72 4.46 -31.90
C LEU A 64 15.86 3.18 -32.74
N LYS A 65 15.70 3.26 -34.06
CA LYS A 65 15.88 2.11 -34.96
C LYS A 65 17.31 1.56 -34.89
N PHE A 66 18.30 2.45 -34.82
CA PHE A 66 19.68 2.06 -34.61
C PHE A 66 19.86 1.32 -33.29
N VAL A 67 19.31 1.86 -32.20
CA VAL A 67 19.37 1.19 -30.89
C VAL A 67 18.71 -0.18 -30.97
N GLU A 68 17.45 -0.25 -31.39
CA GLU A 68 16.70 -1.50 -31.56
C GLU A 68 17.45 -2.58 -32.36
N SER A 69 18.11 -2.18 -33.46
CA SER A 69 18.82 -3.11 -34.34
C SER A 69 20.14 -3.64 -33.76
N TYR A 70 20.85 -2.81 -32.98
CA TYR A 70 22.21 -3.12 -32.52
C TYR A 70 22.31 -3.43 -31.03
N SER A 71 21.24 -3.21 -30.24
CA SER A 71 21.19 -3.55 -28.82
C SER A 71 21.54 -5.02 -28.52
N PRO A 72 21.09 -6.03 -29.28
CA PRO A 72 21.44 -7.43 -28.98
C PRO A 72 22.94 -7.73 -29.01
N ILE A 73 23.73 -6.90 -29.69
CA ILE A 73 25.18 -7.06 -29.84
C ILE A 73 25.94 -6.11 -28.90
N LEU A 74 25.42 -4.89 -28.72
CA LEU A 74 26.12 -3.79 -28.05
C LEU A 74 25.50 -3.42 -26.68
N GLN A 75 24.61 -4.24 -26.12
CA GLN A 75 23.90 -3.93 -24.85
C GLN A 75 24.83 -3.65 -23.65
N GLU A 76 26.04 -4.21 -23.64
CA GLU A 76 27.03 -3.99 -22.58
C GLU A 76 28.01 -2.83 -22.87
N ASP A 77 27.98 -2.23 -24.07
CA ASP A 77 28.83 -1.08 -24.39
C ASP A 77 28.28 0.18 -23.71
N ALA A 78 29.07 0.80 -22.84
CA ALA A 78 28.66 1.98 -22.07
C ALA A 78 28.17 3.16 -22.93
N ARG A 79 28.68 3.30 -24.16
CA ARG A 79 28.23 4.33 -25.11
C ARG A 79 26.86 3.97 -25.67
N MET A 80 26.65 2.69 -25.98
CA MET A 80 25.35 2.21 -26.44
C MET A 80 24.28 2.34 -25.35
N VAL A 81 24.60 2.02 -24.10
CA VAL A 81 23.74 2.25 -22.93
C VAL A 81 23.38 3.74 -22.80
N LYS A 82 24.37 4.63 -22.89
CA LYS A 82 24.15 6.07 -22.84
C LYS A 82 23.25 6.56 -23.98
N LEU A 83 23.49 6.08 -25.21
CA LEU A 83 22.69 6.43 -26.38
C LEU A 83 21.23 5.98 -26.20
N ALA A 84 21.02 4.71 -25.82
CA ALA A 84 19.71 4.14 -25.57
C ALA A 84 18.94 4.96 -24.52
N ARG A 85 19.59 5.28 -23.40
CA ARG A 85 18.98 6.07 -22.33
C ARG A 85 18.52 7.45 -22.82
N ILE A 86 19.36 8.19 -23.53
CA ILE A 86 19.01 9.52 -24.07
C ILE A 86 17.78 9.44 -24.98
N ILE A 87 17.74 8.42 -25.85
CA ILE A 87 16.62 8.23 -26.78
C ILE A 87 15.33 7.87 -26.03
N ILE A 88 15.40 6.97 -25.06
CA ILE A 88 14.24 6.57 -24.24
C ILE A 88 13.68 7.79 -23.49
N GLU A 89 14.54 8.55 -22.79
CA GLU A 89 14.17 9.76 -22.05
C GLU A 89 13.52 10.83 -22.94
N ASN A 90 13.86 10.87 -24.24
CA ASN A 90 13.32 11.81 -25.23
C ASN A 90 12.33 11.17 -26.21
N SER A 91 11.78 10.00 -25.89
CA SER A 91 10.85 9.26 -26.76
C SER A 91 9.58 10.03 -27.12
N SER A 92 9.18 11.04 -26.34
CA SER A 92 8.07 11.95 -26.68
C SER A 92 8.31 12.75 -27.96
N ARG A 93 9.57 12.89 -28.40
CA ARG A 93 9.95 13.53 -29.67
C ARG A 93 9.83 12.59 -30.87
N ILE A 94 9.66 11.29 -30.64
CA ILE A 94 9.52 10.30 -31.70
C ILE A 94 8.08 10.35 -32.21
N THR A 95 7.90 10.84 -33.44
CA THR A 95 6.59 11.01 -34.07
C THR A 95 6.42 10.02 -35.23
N GLY A 96 5.20 9.50 -35.41
CA GLY A 96 4.89 8.58 -36.51
C GLY A 96 5.46 7.15 -36.36
N TYR A 97 6.04 6.80 -35.21
CA TYR A 97 6.55 5.45 -34.96
C TYR A 97 5.49 4.58 -34.25
N SER A 98 4.73 3.81 -35.03
CA SER A 98 3.58 3.05 -34.54
C SER A 98 3.90 1.97 -33.50
N ASN A 99 5.16 1.49 -33.47
CA ASN A 99 5.60 0.40 -32.60
C ASN A 99 6.41 0.88 -31.38
N LEU A 100 6.42 2.18 -31.07
CA LEU A 100 7.27 2.75 -30.02
C LEU A 100 7.16 2.01 -28.68
N ALA A 101 5.94 1.75 -28.20
CA ALA A 101 5.72 1.02 -26.95
C ALA A 101 6.34 -0.39 -26.99
N LYS A 102 6.15 -1.13 -28.08
CA LYS A 102 6.72 -2.48 -28.25
C LYS A 102 8.25 -2.45 -28.27
N THR A 103 8.83 -1.48 -28.98
CA THR A 103 10.29 -1.31 -29.01
C THR A 103 10.82 -0.98 -27.61
N LEU A 104 10.17 -0.07 -26.86
CA LEU A 104 10.55 0.22 -25.47
C LEU A 104 10.52 -1.03 -24.57
N CYS A 105 9.47 -1.85 -24.67
CA CYS A 105 9.39 -3.11 -23.95
C CYS A 105 10.54 -4.06 -24.36
N SER A 106 10.84 -4.18 -25.66
CA SER A 106 11.98 -4.97 -26.14
C SER A 106 13.31 -4.49 -25.56
N LEU A 107 13.52 -3.18 -25.45
CA LEU A 107 14.72 -2.61 -24.85
C LEU A 107 14.83 -2.94 -23.36
N PHE A 108 13.72 -2.96 -22.62
CA PHE A 108 13.71 -3.38 -21.21
C PHE A 108 14.19 -4.83 -21.03
N TYR A 109 13.81 -5.74 -21.93
CA TYR A 109 14.24 -7.14 -21.89
C TYR A 109 15.68 -7.33 -22.39
N THR A 110 16.12 -6.51 -23.33
CA THR A 110 17.46 -6.63 -23.95
C THR A 110 18.56 -6.14 -23.00
N TYR A 111 18.36 -4.97 -22.37
CA TYR A 111 19.39 -4.40 -21.50
C TYR A 111 19.35 -5.00 -20.10
N SER A 112 20.51 -5.38 -19.59
CA SER A 112 20.74 -5.73 -18.18
C SER A 112 20.87 -4.48 -17.31
N ASP A 113 21.29 -3.35 -17.90
CA ASP A 113 21.57 -2.09 -17.21
C ASP A 113 20.36 -1.50 -16.48
N LYS A 114 20.57 -1.14 -15.20
CA LYS A 114 19.54 -0.59 -14.32
C LYS A 114 18.99 0.75 -14.80
N ALA A 115 19.86 1.64 -15.29
CA ALA A 115 19.46 2.99 -15.69
C ALA A 115 18.59 2.95 -16.96
N VAL A 116 18.89 2.05 -17.89
CA VAL A 116 18.05 1.83 -19.09
C VAL A 116 16.67 1.30 -18.70
N LYS A 117 16.60 0.28 -17.83
CA LYS A 117 15.32 -0.27 -17.39
C LYS A 117 14.44 0.78 -16.70
N ILE A 118 15.01 1.58 -15.79
CA ILE A 118 14.29 2.67 -15.12
C ILE A 118 13.83 3.73 -16.12
N ALA A 119 14.67 4.10 -17.10
CA ALA A 119 14.28 5.03 -18.15
C ALA A 119 13.09 4.51 -18.95
N VAL A 120 13.06 3.21 -19.29
CA VAL A 120 11.90 2.59 -19.94
C VAL A 120 10.65 2.68 -19.06
N MET A 121 10.74 2.30 -17.79
CA MET A 121 9.60 2.36 -16.86
C MET A 121 9.00 3.76 -16.74
N ASN A 122 9.86 4.78 -16.69
CA ASN A 122 9.44 6.19 -16.60
C ASN A 122 8.70 6.70 -17.84
N VAL A 123 8.96 6.10 -19.00
CA VAL A 123 8.36 6.50 -20.27
C VAL A 123 7.15 5.66 -20.62
N ILE A 124 7.24 4.34 -20.43
CA ILE A 124 6.22 3.37 -20.83
C ILE A 124 4.90 3.59 -20.10
N LYS A 125 4.93 4.23 -18.92
CA LYS A 125 3.74 4.64 -18.18
C LYS A 125 2.76 5.48 -19.00
N ASN A 126 3.24 6.22 -20.01
CA ASN A 126 2.40 7.02 -20.91
C ASN A 126 1.71 6.19 -22.01
N TYR A 127 2.08 4.92 -22.17
CA TYR A 127 1.63 4.05 -23.26
C TYR A 127 0.75 2.88 -22.78
N LYS A 128 0.37 2.85 -21.49
CA LYS A 128 -0.47 1.80 -20.88
C LYS A 128 0.05 0.38 -21.20
N PRO A 129 1.17 -0.04 -20.60
CA PRO A 129 1.72 -1.37 -20.84
C PRO A 129 0.71 -2.48 -20.50
N ASP A 130 0.84 -3.63 -21.15
CA ASP A 130 0.06 -4.81 -20.79
C ASP A 130 0.47 -5.39 -19.42
N ASN A 131 -0.37 -6.27 -18.87
CA ASN A 131 -0.16 -6.83 -17.54
C ASN A 131 1.13 -7.67 -17.45
N GLU A 132 1.49 -8.40 -18.51
CA GLU A 132 2.69 -9.24 -18.53
C GLU A 132 3.97 -8.40 -18.43
N PHE A 133 4.00 -7.26 -19.12
CA PHE A 133 5.11 -6.32 -19.01
C PHE A 133 5.14 -5.66 -17.63
N VAL A 134 4.00 -5.31 -17.05
CA VAL A 134 3.92 -4.78 -15.68
C VAL A 134 4.44 -5.81 -14.66
N ASP A 135 4.15 -7.09 -14.83
CA ASP A 135 4.68 -8.14 -13.96
C ASP A 135 6.21 -8.23 -14.07
N SER A 136 6.75 -8.09 -15.29
CA SER A 136 8.21 -7.99 -15.50
C SER A 136 8.83 -6.76 -14.83
N MET A 137 8.11 -5.62 -14.82
CA MET A 137 8.51 -4.41 -14.12
C MET A 137 8.49 -4.60 -12.60
N ASN A 138 7.48 -5.30 -12.08
CA ASN A 138 7.33 -5.63 -10.67
C ASN A 138 8.48 -6.52 -10.18
N ASP A 139 8.86 -7.55 -10.95
CA ASP A 139 10.00 -8.43 -10.65
C ASP A 139 11.32 -7.65 -10.61
N PHE A 140 11.52 -6.76 -11.58
CA PHE A 140 12.70 -5.89 -11.61
C PHE A 140 12.72 -4.95 -10.41
N ALA A 141 11.61 -4.32 -10.05
CA ALA A 141 11.51 -3.46 -8.88
C ALA A 141 11.87 -4.24 -7.59
N LEU A 142 11.30 -5.42 -7.37
CA LEU A 142 11.68 -6.26 -6.23
C LEU A 142 13.17 -6.62 -6.20
N SER A 143 13.78 -6.85 -7.37
CA SER A 143 15.23 -7.08 -7.47
C SER A 143 16.05 -5.84 -7.08
N CYS A 144 15.59 -4.63 -7.43
CA CYS A 144 16.22 -3.38 -7.02
C CYS A 144 16.08 -3.13 -5.52
N LEU A 145 14.92 -3.44 -4.93
CA LEU A 145 14.71 -3.35 -3.49
C LEU A 145 15.67 -4.28 -2.73
N LYS A 146 15.77 -5.54 -3.16
CA LYS A 146 16.64 -6.55 -2.54
C LYS A 146 18.12 -6.12 -2.53
N ASN A 147 18.57 -5.48 -3.60
CA ASN A 147 19.96 -5.07 -3.82
C ASN A 147 20.18 -3.57 -3.54
N TYR A 148 19.30 -2.94 -2.76
CA TYR A 148 19.34 -1.51 -2.49
C TYR A 148 20.67 -1.06 -1.87
N SER A 149 21.18 0.07 -2.36
CA SER A 149 22.30 0.85 -1.81
C SER A 149 21.87 2.31 -1.65
N SER A 150 22.49 3.06 -0.72
CA SER A 150 22.16 4.47 -0.46
C SER A 150 22.23 5.36 -1.71
N ASP A 151 23.12 5.03 -2.65
CA ASP A 151 23.30 5.76 -3.90
C ASP A 151 22.12 5.61 -4.87
N ASP A 152 21.24 4.63 -4.62
CA ASP A 152 20.09 4.31 -5.47
C ASP A 152 18.83 5.08 -5.10
N THR A 153 18.90 6.02 -4.16
CA THR A 153 17.74 6.76 -3.66
C THR A 153 16.90 7.35 -4.80
N LYS A 154 17.53 7.97 -5.80
CA LYS A 154 16.83 8.53 -6.97
C LYS A 154 16.22 7.43 -7.85
N SER A 155 16.96 6.35 -8.10
CA SER A 155 16.51 5.20 -8.90
C SER A 155 15.26 4.56 -8.31
N ILE A 156 15.24 4.35 -6.98
CA ILE A 156 14.09 3.79 -6.27
C ILE A 156 12.90 4.75 -6.30
N SER A 157 13.14 6.05 -6.10
CA SER A 157 12.10 7.08 -6.20
C SER A 157 11.41 7.06 -7.57
N ASP A 158 12.18 6.90 -8.65
CA ASP A 158 11.66 6.83 -10.02
C ASP A 158 10.88 5.53 -10.28
N ILE A 159 11.32 4.40 -9.71
CA ILE A 159 10.58 3.12 -9.76
C ILE A 159 9.21 3.27 -9.09
N ILE A 160 9.16 3.85 -7.88
CA ILE A 160 7.90 4.08 -7.15
C ILE A 160 6.96 4.96 -7.98
N ASP A 161 7.47 6.04 -8.57
CA ASP A 161 6.68 6.94 -9.43
C ASP A 161 6.14 6.23 -10.68
N ALA A 162 6.96 5.38 -11.31
CA ALA A 162 6.56 4.66 -12.50
C ALA A 162 5.43 3.66 -12.20
N LEU A 163 5.58 2.84 -11.15
CA LEU A 163 4.56 1.88 -10.72
C LEU A 163 3.26 2.59 -10.30
N GLY A 164 3.39 3.68 -9.53
CA GLY A 164 2.25 4.50 -9.10
C GLY A 164 1.50 5.17 -10.26
N SER A 165 2.22 5.60 -11.30
CA SER A 165 1.61 6.23 -12.47
C SER A 165 0.85 5.25 -13.36
N ILE A 166 1.34 4.01 -13.47
CA ILE A 166 0.68 2.96 -14.27
C ILE A 166 -0.65 2.53 -13.63
N LYS A 167 -0.74 2.59 -12.29
CA LYS A 167 -1.92 2.20 -11.51
C LYS A 167 -2.41 0.78 -11.80
N ASN A 168 -1.49 -0.17 -11.93
CA ASN A 168 -1.84 -1.59 -12.06
C ASN A 168 -1.90 -2.26 -10.68
N LEU A 169 -2.96 -3.02 -10.41
CA LEU A 169 -3.15 -3.71 -9.12
C LEU A 169 -2.04 -4.72 -8.79
N SER A 170 -1.39 -5.33 -9.78
CA SER A 170 -0.27 -6.26 -9.51
C SER A 170 0.92 -5.55 -8.83
N SER A 171 1.06 -4.24 -9.02
CA SER A 171 2.11 -3.43 -8.39
C SER A 171 1.83 -3.07 -6.92
N VAL A 172 0.61 -3.25 -6.41
CA VAL A 172 0.24 -2.92 -5.02
C VAL A 172 1.09 -3.71 -4.02
N ARG A 173 1.30 -5.01 -4.25
CA ARG A 173 2.13 -5.84 -3.38
C ARG A 173 3.58 -5.40 -3.41
N VAL A 174 4.10 -5.01 -4.58
CA VAL A 174 5.47 -4.50 -4.70
C VAL A 174 5.61 -3.18 -3.94
N LEU A 175 4.72 -2.22 -4.17
CA LEU A 175 4.70 -0.93 -3.46
C LEU A 175 4.59 -1.13 -1.94
N PHE A 176 3.84 -2.12 -1.48
CA PHE A 176 3.79 -2.47 -0.06
C PHE A 176 5.15 -2.93 0.48
N GLU A 177 5.90 -3.77 -0.25
CA GLU A 177 7.26 -4.15 0.17
C GLU A 177 8.18 -2.93 0.28
N TYR A 178 8.11 -1.99 -0.67
CA TYR A 178 8.83 -0.72 -0.57
C TYR A 178 8.38 0.17 0.61
N ALA A 179 7.10 0.10 0.97
CA ALA A 179 6.53 0.90 2.06
C ALA A 179 6.96 0.43 3.46
N VAL A 180 7.43 -0.82 3.58
CA VAL A 180 7.75 -1.46 4.87
C VAL A 180 9.20 -1.91 5.00
N ASP A 181 10.02 -1.80 3.94
CA ASP A 181 11.42 -2.23 3.99
C ASP A 181 12.28 -1.29 4.86
N GLU A 182 12.83 -1.85 5.94
CA GLU A 182 13.64 -1.12 6.92
C GLU A 182 14.96 -0.57 6.36
N LYS A 183 15.45 -1.11 5.23
CA LYS A 183 16.70 -0.62 4.60
C LYS A 183 16.50 0.71 3.90
N LEU A 184 15.27 1.02 3.52
CA LEU A 184 14.97 2.24 2.80
C LEU A 184 14.88 3.44 3.75
N PRO A 185 15.43 4.60 3.35
CA PRO A 185 15.20 5.86 4.03
C PRO A 185 13.71 6.18 4.16
N GLU A 186 13.32 6.83 5.26
CA GLU A 186 11.94 7.21 5.56
C GLU A 186 11.26 7.98 4.42
N ILE A 187 12.01 8.82 3.70
CA ILE A 187 11.50 9.57 2.55
C ILE A 187 10.98 8.66 1.43
N LEU A 188 11.60 7.49 1.22
CA LEU A 188 11.20 6.54 0.19
C LEU A 188 10.05 5.64 0.69
N THR A 189 10.11 5.17 1.94
CA THR A 189 9.03 4.35 2.50
C THR A 189 7.72 5.16 2.59
N LYS A 190 7.78 6.42 3.02
CA LYS A 190 6.63 7.33 3.03
C LYS A 190 6.09 7.58 1.62
N LYS A 191 6.97 7.81 0.64
CA LYS A 191 6.56 7.97 -0.76
C LYS A 191 5.86 6.72 -1.30
N ALA A 192 6.36 5.53 -0.98
CA ALA A 192 5.73 4.26 -1.36
C ALA A 192 4.35 4.10 -0.70
N GLN A 193 4.21 4.49 0.58
CA GLN A 193 2.92 4.51 1.28
C GLN A 193 1.93 5.46 0.60
N GLU A 194 2.30 6.72 0.36
CA GLU A 194 1.44 7.70 -0.33
C GLU A 194 1.02 7.21 -1.72
N THR A 195 1.95 6.59 -2.44
CA THR A 195 1.70 6.01 -3.77
C THR A 195 0.72 4.83 -3.69
N LEU A 196 0.90 3.94 -2.70
CA LEU A 196 0.01 2.80 -2.44
C LEU A 196 -1.42 3.27 -2.14
N LEU A 197 -1.58 4.28 -1.30
CA LEU A 197 -2.88 4.82 -0.90
C LEU A 197 -3.61 5.51 -2.06
N ALA A 198 -2.90 5.97 -3.08
CA ALA A 198 -3.49 6.51 -4.32
C ALA A 198 -4.21 5.45 -5.20
N PHE A 199 -4.16 4.17 -4.82
CA PHE A 199 -4.93 3.07 -5.40
C PHE A 199 -6.26 2.84 -4.69
N SER A 200 -6.59 3.60 -3.63
CA SER A 200 -7.89 3.51 -2.99
C SER A 200 -9.03 3.82 -3.97
N PRO A 201 -10.14 3.04 -3.96
CA PRO A 201 -10.44 1.89 -3.09
C PRO A 201 -10.05 0.52 -3.67
N ASP A 202 -9.47 0.47 -4.88
CA ASP A 202 -9.33 -0.76 -5.65
C ASP A 202 -8.32 -1.76 -5.06
N TYR A 203 -7.33 -1.28 -4.29
CA TYR A 203 -6.30 -2.10 -3.63
C TYR A 203 -6.77 -2.94 -2.43
N LYS A 204 -8.08 -2.90 -2.12
CA LYS A 204 -8.67 -3.58 -0.95
C LYS A 204 -8.32 -5.07 -0.90
N ASN A 205 -8.48 -5.76 -2.03
CA ASN A 205 -8.30 -7.21 -2.11
C ASN A 205 -6.85 -7.60 -1.87
N GLU A 206 -5.91 -6.79 -2.34
CA GLU A 206 -4.49 -6.96 -2.16
C GLU A 206 -4.09 -6.76 -0.70
N ILE A 207 -4.64 -5.76 0.00
CA ILE A 207 -4.44 -5.61 1.44
C ILE A 207 -5.02 -6.79 2.21
N ILE A 208 -6.23 -7.23 1.89
CA ILE A 208 -6.82 -8.43 2.52
C ILE A 208 -5.94 -9.66 2.28
N SER A 209 -5.36 -9.79 1.09
CA SER A 209 -4.40 -10.86 0.78
C SER A 209 -3.16 -10.79 1.70
N ILE A 210 -2.60 -9.59 1.92
CA ILE A 210 -1.48 -9.38 2.83
C ILE A 210 -1.87 -9.72 4.28
N LEU A 211 -3.06 -9.30 4.74
CA LEU A 211 -3.58 -9.66 6.06
C LEU A 211 -3.72 -11.18 6.23
N ASN A 212 -4.11 -11.89 5.18
CA ASN A 212 -4.27 -13.34 5.24
C ASN A 212 -2.92 -14.09 5.27
N SER A 213 -1.98 -13.74 4.38
CA SER A 213 -0.75 -14.51 4.17
C SER A 213 0.53 -13.92 4.74
N GLY A 214 0.53 -12.66 5.17
CA GLY A 214 1.72 -11.97 5.66
C GLY A 214 2.25 -12.50 7.00
N SER A 215 3.49 -12.13 7.35
CA SER A 215 3.98 -12.29 8.73
C SER A 215 3.18 -11.40 9.68
N PRO A 216 3.10 -11.74 10.99
CA PRO A 216 2.39 -10.93 11.99
C PRO A 216 2.71 -9.42 11.94
N GLU A 217 3.98 -9.09 11.79
CA GLU A 217 4.46 -7.73 11.63
C GLU A 217 3.90 -7.06 10.37
N LYS A 218 3.99 -7.73 9.21
CA LYS A 218 3.44 -7.21 7.95
C LYS A 218 1.92 -7.01 8.02
N LYS A 219 1.19 -7.87 8.73
CA LYS A 219 -0.26 -7.71 8.95
C LYS A 219 -0.55 -6.43 9.72
N LEU A 220 0.18 -6.21 10.82
CA LEU A 220 0.03 -5.00 11.63
C LEU A 220 0.35 -3.73 10.83
N ILE A 221 1.43 -3.73 10.06
CA ILE A 221 1.81 -2.57 9.25
C ILE A 221 0.77 -2.32 8.14
N ALA A 222 0.30 -3.37 7.45
CA ALA A 222 -0.74 -3.24 6.43
C ALA A 222 -2.04 -2.63 6.99
N PHE A 223 -2.47 -3.10 8.16
CA PHE A 223 -3.63 -2.53 8.86
C PHE A 223 -3.41 -1.05 9.21
N ARG A 224 -2.26 -0.70 9.79
CA ARG A 224 -1.94 0.69 10.19
C ARG A 224 -1.87 1.64 9.00
N ILE A 225 -1.33 1.22 7.86
CA ILE A 225 -1.28 2.02 6.64
C ILE A 225 -2.70 2.43 6.21
N VAL A 226 -3.65 1.49 6.24
CA VAL A 226 -5.05 1.77 5.88
C VAL A 226 -5.75 2.65 6.90
N VAL A 227 -5.68 2.32 8.19
CA VAL A 227 -6.48 3.03 9.21
C VAL A 227 -6.01 4.47 9.39
N LYS A 228 -4.71 4.73 9.28
CA LYS A 228 -4.13 6.08 9.39
C LYS A 228 -4.28 6.94 8.13
N ASN A 229 -4.76 6.36 7.03
CA ASN A 229 -4.94 7.09 5.79
C ASN A 229 -6.20 7.97 5.82
N ASP A 230 -6.11 9.23 5.47
CA ASP A 230 -7.28 10.13 5.40
C ASP A 230 -8.07 10.01 4.08
N VAL A 231 -7.54 9.30 3.08
CA VAL A 231 -8.20 9.11 1.78
C VAL A 231 -9.30 8.03 1.86
N ASP A 232 -9.09 6.98 2.66
CA ASP A 232 -10.06 5.89 2.78
C ASP A 232 -11.27 6.28 3.63
N THR A 233 -12.45 5.86 3.17
CA THR A 233 -13.69 6.06 3.94
C THR A 233 -13.71 5.25 5.23
N ASP A 234 -14.46 5.71 6.23
CA ASP A 234 -14.70 4.95 7.48
C ASP A 234 -15.26 3.55 7.21
N PHE A 235 -16.11 3.41 6.19
CA PHE A 235 -16.62 2.09 5.77
C PHE A 235 -15.49 1.16 5.30
N PHE A 236 -14.58 1.67 4.47
CA PHE A 236 -13.43 0.90 3.98
C PHE A 236 -12.52 0.48 5.14
N LYS A 237 -12.21 1.41 6.04
CA LYS A 237 -11.38 1.14 7.23
C LYS A 237 -12.04 0.10 8.14
N ALA A 238 -13.35 0.18 8.35
CA ALA A 238 -14.10 -0.76 9.15
C ALA A 238 -14.08 -2.18 8.56
N GLU A 239 -14.25 -2.31 7.24
CA GLU A 239 -14.15 -3.62 6.58
C GLU A 239 -12.75 -4.23 6.69
N ILE A 240 -11.71 -3.42 6.54
CA ILE A 240 -10.32 -3.87 6.73
C ILE A 240 -10.07 -4.23 8.19
N ALA A 241 -10.59 -3.45 9.15
CA ALA A 241 -10.47 -3.74 10.58
C ALA A 241 -11.17 -5.04 10.97
N GLU A 242 -12.37 -5.31 10.45
CA GLU A 242 -13.08 -6.57 10.66
C GLU A 242 -12.28 -7.76 10.13
N LYS A 243 -11.69 -7.63 8.93
CA LYS A 243 -10.86 -8.70 8.33
C LYS A 243 -9.54 -8.89 9.06
N ALA A 244 -8.88 -7.82 9.46
CA ALA A 244 -7.68 -7.86 10.28
C ALA A 244 -7.93 -8.57 11.61
N LEU A 245 -9.01 -8.20 12.32
CA LEU A 245 -9.38 -8.81 13.58
C LEU A 245 -9.73 -10.29 13.41
N SER A 246 -10.57 -10.62 12.43
CA SER A 246 -10.93 -12.01 12.12
C SER A 246 -9.71 -12.86 11.81
N ASN A 247 -8.69 -12.30 11.16
CA ASN A 247 -7.45 -13.01 10.89
C ASN A 247 -6.59 -13.16 12.16
N ALA A 248 -6.47 -12.09 12.95
CA ALA A 248 -5.68 -12.06 14.18
C ALA A 248 -6.16 -13.08 15.22
N ILE A 249 -7.48 -13.23 15.40
CA ILE A 249 -8.05 -14.20 16.36
C ILE A 249 -7.89 -15.66 15.94
N THR A 250 -7.64 -15.92 14.64
CA THR A 250 -7.38 -17.28 14.12
C THR A 250 -5.90 -17.63 14.07
N TYR A 251 -5.02 -16.69 14.41
CA TYR A 251 -3.59 -16.90 14.34
C TYR A 251 -3.13 -17.85 15.45
N MET A 252 -2.49 -18.96 15.06
CA MET A 252 -1.81 -19.86 15.98
C MET A 252 -0.31 -19.55 15.94
N GLY A 253 0.15 -18.78 16.93
CA GLY A 253 1.55 -18.36 17.02
C GLY A 253 2.49 -19.48 17.44
N THR A 254 3.76 -19.34 17.04
CA THR A 254 4.86 -20.22 17.47
C THR A 254 5.98 -19.45 18.19
N SER A 255 5.84 -18.13 18.36
CA SER A 255 6.86 -17.28 18.99
C SER A 255 6.26 -16.03 19.66
N VAL A 256 6.89 -15.58 20.75
CA VAL A 256 6.46 -14.43 21.58
C VAL A 256 6.41 -13.11 20.78
N ALA A 257 7.39 -12.86 19.91
CA ALA A 257 7.41 -11.64 19.08
C ALA A 257 6.24 -11.62 18.08
N SER A 258 5.88 -12.78 17.53
CA SER A 258 4.72 -12.91 16.66
C SER A 258 3.41 -12.68 17.43
N GLU A 259 3.31 -13.21 18.65
CA GLU A 259 2.15 -13.01 19.54
C GLU A 259 1.94 -11.52 19.87
N SER A 260 3.01 -10.78 20.20
CA SER A 260 2.93 -9.34 20.50
C SER A 260 2.35 -8.50 19.35
N HIS A 261 2.79 -8.75 18.12
CA HIS A 261 2.26 -8.06 16.93
C HIS A 261 0.78 -8.39 16.69
N ILE A 262 0.37 -9.64 16.93
CA ILE A 262 -1.02 -10.07 16.78
C ILE A 262 -1.91 -9.46 17.86
N LEU A 263 -1.49 -9.47 19.12
CA LEU A 263 -2.22 -8.80 20.21
C LEU A 263 -2.41 -7.31 19.90
N THR A 264 -1.35 -6.64 19.45
CA THR A 264 -1.42 -5.24 19.03
C THR A 264 -2.44 -5.06 17.90
N LEU A 265 -2.42 -5.94 16.90
CA LEU A 265 -3.39 -5.91 15.80
C LEU A 265 -4.83 -6.12 16.28
N GLN A 266 -5.07 -7.03 17.22
CA GLN A 266 -6.40 -7.27 17.79
C GLN A 266 -6.96 -6.00 18.46
N PHE A 267 -6.18 -5.35 19.33
CA PHE A 267 -6.62 -4.16 20.06
C PHE A 267 -6.77 -2.94 19.15
N GLU A 268 -5.86 -2.71 18.20
CA GLU A 268 -6.01 -1.60 17.26
C GLU A 268 -7.21 -1.80 16.32
N ALA A 269 -7.46 -3.04 15.86
CA ALA A 269 -8.65 -3.35 15.06
C ALA A 269 -9.94 -3.20 15.87
N LEU A 270 -9.97 -3.66 17.13
CA LEU A 270 -11.11 -3.46 18.02
C LEU A 270 -11.40 -1.97 18.22
N SER A 271 -10.37 -1.17 18.50
CA SER A 271 -10.49 0.28 18.69
C SER A 271 -11.09 0.96 17.47
N GLU A 272 -10.62 0.61 16.27
CA GLU A 272 -11.15 1.17 15.03
C GLU A 272 -12.62 0.77 14.79
N LEU A 273 -12.99 -0.49 15.05
CA LEU A 273 -14.38 -0.96 14.93
C LEU A 273 -15.30 -0.24 15.92
N ARG A 274 -14.83 0.02 17.15
CA ARG A 274 -15.56 0.79 18.16
C ARG A 274 -15.74 2.24 17.75
N ARG A 275 -14.68 2.88 17.22
CA ARG A 275 -14.71 4.27 16.73
C ARG A 275 -15.84 4.51 15.73
N VAL A 276 -16.07 3.57 14.82
CA VAL A 276 -17.11 3.65 13.79
C VAL A 276 -18.43 2.95 14.16
N ALA A 277 -18.52 2.39 15.38
CA ALA A 277 -19.66 1.59 15.85
C ALA A 277 -20.09 0.49 14.86
N TRP A 278 -19.12 -0.28 14.35
CA TRP A 278 -19.34 -1.26 13.29
C TRP A 278 -19.97 -2.57 13.82
N THR A 279 -21.30 -2.61 13.88
CA THR A 279 -22.03 -3.77 14.45
C THR A 279 -22.04 -5.02 13.56
N ARG A 280 -21.63 -4.92 12.29
CA ARG A 280 -21.53 -6.08 11.38
C ARG A 280 -20.46 -7.08 11.82
N SER A 281 -19.49 -6.65 12.64
CA SER A 281 -18.45 -7.51 13.19
C SER A 281 -18.91 -8.31 14.42
N SER A 282 -20.18 -8.28 14.82
CA SER A 282 -20.66 -8.92 16.06
C SER A 282 -20.14 -10.35 16.25
N GLY A 283 -20.22 -11.19 15.22
CA GLY A 283 -19.70 -12.56 15.26
C GLY A 283 -18.18 -12.64 15.44
N VAL A 284 -17.42 -11.70 14.89
CA VAL A 284 -15.96 -11.59 15.09
C VAL A 284 -15.65 -11.16 16.52
N ILE A 285 -16.42 -10.21 17.08
CA ILE A 285 -16.22 -9.73 18.46
C ILE A 285 -16.55 -10.81 19.49
N VAL A 286 -17.59 -11.61 19.27
CA VAL A 286 -17.90 -12.77 20.12
C VAL A 286 -16.75 -13.77 20.12
N ASN A 287 -16.12 -14.01 18.98
CA ASN A 287 -14.95 -14.89 18.90
C ASN A 287 -13.71 -14.27 19.54
N LEU A 288 -13.52 -12.94 19.40
CA LEU A 288 -12.46 -12.22 20.09
C LEU A 288 -12.57 -12.39 21.60
N PHE A 289 -13.78 -12.28 22.18
CA PHE A 289 -13.97 -12.49 23.62
C PHE A 289 -13.43 -13.85 24.08
N LYS A 290 -13.76 -14.93 23.37
CA LYS A 290 -13.29 -16.30 23.69
C LYS A 290 -11.76 -16.45 23.58
N VAL A 291 -11.14 -15.72 22.64
CA VAL A 291 -9.68 -15.72 22.48
C VAL A 291 -9.04 -14.90 23.61
N ALA A 292 -9.53 -13.70 23.84
CA ALA A 292 -9.05 -12.80 24.89
C ALA A 292 -9.18 -13.41 26.29
N GLU A 293 -10.23 -14.19 26.54
CA GLU A 293 -10.37 -14.94 27.79
C GLU A 293 -9.22 -15.92 28.00
N LYS A 294 -8.87 -16.71 26.98
CA LYS A 294 -7.74 -17.65 27.04
C LYS A 294 -6.40 -16.93 27.17
N GLU A 295 -6.26 -15.82 26.46
CA GLU A 295 -5.06 -14.96 26.53
C GLU A 295 -4.91 -14.35 27.93
N PHE A 296 -6.01 -13.94 28.57
CA PHE A 296 -6.02 -13.42 29.94
C PHE A 296 -5.66 -14.51 30.95
N GLN A 297 -6.28 -15.70 30.84
CA GLN A 297 -5.96 -16.85 31.69
C GLN A 297 -4.49 -17.29 31.56
N SER A 298 -3.91 -17.11 30.38
CA SER A 298 -2.50 -17.41 30.10
C SER A 298 -1.54 -16.26 30.47
N GLY A 299 -2.06 -15.11 30.91
CA GLY A 299 -1.27 -13.94 31.32
C GLY A 299 -0.71 -13.11 30.16
N TYR A 300 -1.19 -13.30 28.92
CA TYR A 300 -0.76 -12.53 27.75
C TYR A 300 -1.36 -11.13 27.70
N ILE A 301 -2.55 -10.95 28.27
CA ILE A 301 -3.22 -9.64 28.37
C ILE A 301 -3.53 -9.32 29.83
N SER A 302 -3.54 -8.03 30.15
CA SER A 302 -3.92 -7.56 31.48
C SER A 302 -5.43 -7.64 31.72
N GLU A 303 -5.83 -7.62 32.99
CA GLU A 303 -7.24 -7.50 33.38
C GLU A 303 -7.93 -6.29 32.73
N SER A 304 -7.25 -5.13 32.71
CA SER A 304 -7.77 -3.92 32.08
C SER A 304 -8.01 -4.09 30.58
N SER A 305 -7.15 -4.84 29.89
CA SER A 305 -7.28 -5.10 28.45
C SER A 305 -8.44 -6.05 28.17
N PHE A 306 -8.63 -7.07 29.02
CA PHE A 306 -9.77 -7.97 28.90
C PHE A 306 -11.10 -7.27 29.19
N ILE A 307 -11.13 -6.36 30.17
CA ILE A 307 -12.29 -5.48 30.40
C ILE A 307 -12.59 -4.60 29.18
N ASP A 308 -11.56 -4.12 28.47
CA ASP A 308 -11.77 -3.35 27.23
C ASP A 308 -12.40 -4.20 26.11
N VAL A 309 -12.02 -5.48 25.99
CA VAL A 309 -12.68 -6.43 25.09
C VAL A 309 -14.15 -6.64 25.46
N MET A 310 -14.47 -6.75 26.75
CA MET A 310 -15.85 -6.86 27.23
C MET A 310 -16.68 -5.61 26.88
N ASN A 311 -16.11 -4.41 27.04
CA ASN A 311 -16.77 -3.17 26.58
C ASN A 311 -17.02 -3.20 25.06
N GLY A 312 -16.03 -3.63 24.28
CA GLY A 312 -16.19 -3.82 22.84
C GLY A 312 -17.31 -4.79 22.47
N LEU A 313 -17.46 -5.90 23.22
CA LEU A 313 -18.56 -6.85 23.06
C LEU A 313 -19.92 -6.20 23.30
N VAL A 314 -20.07 -5.44 24.39
CA VAL A 314 -21.31 -4.72 24.71
C VAL A 314 -21.67 -3.69 23.65
N GLU A 315 -20.68 -2.93 23.17
CA GLU A 315 -20.88 -1.85 22.20
C GLU A 315 -21.20 -2.37 20.78
N LEU A 316 -20.50 -3.42 20.33
CA LEU A 316 -20.56 -3.88 18.94
C LEU A 316 -21.44 -5.13 18.74
N ALA A 317 -21.67 -5.92 19.79
CA ALA A 317 -22.39 -7.20 19.74
C ALA A 317 -23.44 -7.30 20.85
N SER A 318 -24.14 -6.19 21.17
CA SER A 318 -25.10 -6.10 22.28
C SER A 318 -26.15 -7.24 22.32
N GLY A 319 -26.58 -7.75 21.17
CA GLY A 319 -27.54 -8.86 21.10
C GLY A 319 -26.99 -10.20 21.60
N ASP A 320 -25.69 -10.44 21.46
CA ASP A 320 -25.02 -11.68 21.94
C ASP A 320 -24.33 -11.46 23.29
N ALA A 321 -24.00 -10.20 23.62
CA ALA A 321 -23.25 -9.83 24.82
C ALA A 321 -23.91 -10.30 26.11
N GLY A 322 -25.24 -10.24 26.20
CA GLY A 322 -26.00 -10.69 27.38
C GLY A 322 -25.78 -12.16 27.69
N VAL A 323 -25.85 -13.02 26.66
CA VAL A 323 -25.59 -14.46 26.78
C VAL A 323 -24.13 -14.71 27.15
N VAL A 324 -23.19 -14.15 26.38
CA VAL A 324 -21.76 -14.41 26.54
C VAL A 324 -21.24 -13.96 27.91
N LEU A 325 -21.64 -12.77 28.37
CA LEU A 325 -21.24 -12.26 29.68
C LEU A 325 -21.94 -12.99 30.82
N SER A 326 -23.18 -13.47 30.62
CA SER A 326 -23.87 -14.28 31.62
C SER A 326 -23.19 -15.64 31.81
N ASP A 327 -22.84 -16.32 30.72
CA ASP A 327 -22.11 -17.58 30.75
C ASP A 327 -20.78 -17.42 31.49
N TYR A 328 -20.04 -16.35 31.17
CA TYR A 328 -18.78 -16.02 31.83
C TYR A 328 -18.98 -15.72 33.34
N LEU A 329 -20.04 -15.02 33.73
CA LEU A 329 -20.40 -14.85 35.15
C LEU A 329 -20.70 -16.20 35.81
N GLY A 330 -21.39 -17.11 35.12
CA GLY A 330 -21.62 -18.47 35.58
C GLY A 330 -20.32 -19.23 35.87
N GLU A 331 -19.32 -19.10 35.00
CA GLU A 331 -18.00 -19.68 35.24
C GLU A 331 -17.30 -19.07 36.46
N MET A 332 -17.39 -17.75 36.63
CA MET A 332 -16.85 -17.08 37.84
C MET A 332 -17.58 -17.52 39.10
N ASN A 333 -18.89 -17.73 39.03
CA ASN A 333 -19.71 -18.23 40.13
C ASN A 333 -19.25 -19.62 40.57
N VAL A 334 -19.00 -20.53 39.63
CA VAL A 334 -18.45 -21.87 39.93
C VAL A 334 -17.09 -21.77 40.62
N LYS A 335 -16.21 -20.88 40.15
CA LYS A 335 -14.91 -20.65 40.80
C LYS A 335 -15.07 -20.16 42.25
N ALA A 336 -15.95 -19.19 42.48
CA ALA A 336 -16.22 -18.67 43.81
C ALA A 336 -16.82 -19.72 44.74
N GLU A 337 -17.74 -20.55 44.25
CA GLU A 337 -18.32 -21.68 44.99
C GLU A 337 -17.24 -22.68 45.44
N ASN A 338 -16.30 -22.99 44.54
CA ASN A 338 -15.21 -23.92 44.81
C ASN A 338 -14.05 -23.31 45.61
N GLY A 339 -14.11 -22.02 45.96
CA GLY A 339 -13.03 -21.30 46.63
C GLY A 339 -11.78 -21.09 45.77
N GLU A 340 -11.92 -21.15 44.45
CA GLU A 340 -10.85 -20.84 43.50
C GLU A 340 -10.58 -19.32 43.42
N PRO A 341 -9.34 -18.90 43.12
CA PRO A 341 -9.03 -17.48 42.99
C PRO A 341 -9.78 -16.86 41.80
N TYR A 342 -10.43 -15.72 42.06
CA TYR A 342 -11.10 -14.90 41.06
C TYR A 342 -10.75 -13.42 41.28
N SER A 343 -10.98 -12.59 40.25
CA SER A 343 -10.82 -11.14 40.36
C SER A 343 -12.18 -10.48 40.67
N SER A 344 -12.31 -9.89 41.87
CA SER A 344 -13.53 -9.16 42.25
C SER A 344 -13.81 -7.99 41.30
N ASN A 345 -12.78 -7.30 40.80
CA ASN A 345 -12.95 -6.19 39.86
C ASN A 345 -13.54 -6.63 38.52
N LEU A 346 -13.11 -7.80 38.05
CA LEU A 346 -13.56 -8.38 36.80
C LEU A 346 -15.02 -8.86 36.92
N VAL A 347 -15.36 -9.56 38.01
CA VAL A 347 -16.75 -9.95 38.32
C VAL A 347 -17.65 -8.72 38.42
N LEU A 348 -17.21 -7.69 39.14
CA LEU A 348 -17.94 -6.43 39.28
C LEU A 348 -18.19 -5.75 37.93
N SER A 349 -17.20 -5.79 37.03
CA SER A 349 -17.32 -5.21 35.69
C SER A 349 -18.36 -5.96 34.85
N VAL A 350 -18.32 -7.29 34.87
CA VAL A 350 -19.30 -8.15 34.16
C VAL A 350 -20.72 -7.88 34.66
N ILE A 351 -20.92 -7.84 35.98
CA ILE A 351 -22.24 -7.57 36.58
C ILE A 351 -22.77 -6.20 36.17
N LYS A 352 -21.94 -5.16 36.19
CA LYS A 352 -22.33 -3.81 35.77
C LYS A 352 -22.72 -3.77 34.29
N MET A 353 -21.96 -4.46 33.43
CA MET A 353 -22.27 -4.55 32.00
C MET A 353 -23.59 -5.30 31.74
N LEU A 354 -23.82 -6.42 32.43
CA LEU A 354 -25.07 -7.17 32.36
C LEU A 354 -26.27 -6.34 32.82
N GLY A 355 -26.13 -5.60 33.93
CA GLY A 355 -27.16 -4.67 34.41
C GLY A 355 -27.45 -3.54 33.42
N ALA A 356 -26.43 -3.02 32.73
CA ALA A 356 -26.59 -1.98 31.71
C ALA A 356 -27.28 -2.51 30.43
N LEU A 357 -26.98 -3.74 30.03
CA LEU A 357 -27.68 -4.43 28.93
C LEU A 357 -29.15 -4.68 29.28
N GLY A 358 -29.42 -5.07 30.53
CA GLY A 358 -30.76 -5.32 31.03
C GLY A 358 -31.43 -6.58 30.45
N ASP A 359 -30.63 -7.52 29.93
CA ASP A 359 -31.14 -8.76 29.34
C ASP A 359 -31.47 -9.82 30.40
N LYS A 360 -32.69 -10.36 30.36
CA LYS A 360 -33.18 -11.39 31.29
C LYS A 360 -32.38 -12.68 31.25
N VAL A 361 -31.61 -12.97 30.19
CA VAL A 361 -30.72 -14.14 30.13
C VAL A 361 -29.76 -14.17 31.33
N ALA A 362 -29.39 -13.01 31.87
CA ALA A 362 -28.48 -12.91 33.00
C ALA A 362 -29.11 -13.20 34.37
N PHE A 363 -30.44 -13.38 34.46
CA PHE A 363 -31.16 -13.44 35.73
C PHE A 363 -30.62 -14.52 36.67
N ASP A 364 -30.49 -15.77 36.20
CA ASP A 364 -30.08 -16.89 37.06
C ASP A 364 -28.67 -16.71 37.61
N ASN A 365 -27.71 -16.35 36.75
CA ASN A 365 -26.32 -16.15 37.15
C ASN A 365 -26.15 -14.94 38.08
N LEU A 366 -26.90 -13.85 37.87
CA LEU A 366 -26.91 -12.69 38.77
C LEU A 366 -27.55 -13.05 40.13
N LEU A 367 -28.65 -13.77 40.14
CA LEU A 367 -29.28 -14.24 41.37
C LEU A 367 -28.32 -15.13 42.16
N TYR A 368 -27.58 -16.00 41.47
CA TYR A 368 -26.66 -16.93 42.11
C TYR A 368 -25.51 -16.26 42.86
N VAL A 369 -25.02 -15.10 42.38
CA VAL A 369 -24.02 -14.26 43.08
C VAL A 369 -24.42 -13.97 44.53
N GLY A 370 -25.72 -13.79 44.81
CA GLY A 370 -26.22 -13.48 46.15
C GLY A 370 -26.11 -14.63 47.16
N TYR A 371 -25.82 -15.85 46.71
CA TYR A 371 -25.66 -17.04 47.55
C TYR A 371 -24.20 -17.48 47.72
N LEU A 372 -23.29 -16.84 46.99
CA LEU A 372 -21.88 -17.23 46.93
C LEU A 372 -21.00 -16.36 47.85
N PRO A 373 -19.79 -16.82 48.21
CA PRO A 373 -18.89 -16.11 49.12
C PRO A 373 -18.15 -14.95 48.40
N TYR A 374 -18.92 -14.07 47.77
CA TYR A 374 -18.42 -12.83 47.17
C TYR A 374 -18.35 -11.69 48.19
N ASP A 375 -17.53 -10.69 47.89
CA ASP A 375 -17.51 -9.44 48.67
C ASP A 375 -18.85 -8.70 48.58
N ASP A 376 -19.23 -7.98 49.65
CA ASP A 376 -20.49 -7.22 49.73
C ASP A 376 -20.71 -6.28 48.53
N SER A 377 -19.62 -5.70 48.01
CA SER A 377 -19.67 -4.82 46.83
C SER A 377 -20.13 -5.52 45.55
N VAL A 378 -19.78 -6.80 45.37
CA VAL A 378 -20.18 -7.64 44.23
C VAL A 378 -21.63 -8.07 44.39
N ILE A 379 -22.03 -8.46 45.61
CA ILE A 379 -23.41 -8.82 45.93
C ILE A 379 -24.36 -7.64 45.70
N GLU A 380 -23.98 -6.45 46.17
CA GLU A 380 -24.78 -5.23 45.97
C GLU A 380 -24.89 -4.85 44.49
N ALA A 381 -23.79 -4.92 43.75
CA ALA A 381 -23.82 -4.68 42.31
C ALA A 381 -24.75 -5.67 41.58
N SER A 382 -24.79 -6.94 42.01
CA SER A 382 -25.69 -7.93 41.44
C SER A 382 -27.15 -7.61 41.70
N ARG A 383 -27.50 -7.17 42.92
CA ARG A 383 -28.86 -6.72 43.26
C ARG A 383 -29.30 -5.54 42.41
N ILE A 384 -28.41 -4.56 42.21
CA ILE A 384 -28.67 -3.40 41.35
C ILE A 384 -28.89 -3.86 39.90
N ALA A 385 -28.05 -4.76 39.39
CA ALA A 385 -28.17 -5.29 38.03
C ALA A 385 -29.49 -6.07 37.84
N LEU A 386 -29.89 -6.93 38.80
CA LEU A 386 -31.15 -7.67 38.79
C LEU A 386 -32.37 -6.75 38.71
N ALA A 387 -32.36 -5.66 39.47
CA ALA A 387 -33.45 -4.67 39.44
C ALA A 387 -33.55 -3.94 38.09
N GLY A 388 -32.47 -3.88 37.33
CA GLY A 388 -32.39 -3.24 36.01
C GLY A 388 -32.82 -4.12 34.84
N LEU A 389 -33.06 -5.43 35.05
CA LEU A 389 -33.41 -6.36 33.98
C LEU A 389 -34.80 -6.07 33.41
N LYS A 390 -34.92 -6.21 32.08
CA LYS A 390 -36.16 -6.02 31.31
C LYS A 390 -36.72 -7.39 30.93
N TRP A 391 -38.01 -7.59 31.21
CA TRP A 391 -38.70 -8.89 31.11
C TRP A 391 -39.36 -9.14 29.75
#